data_AF-A0A929BWC1-F1
#
_entry.id   AF-A0A929BWC1-F1
#
_cell.length_a   1.000
_cell.length_b   1.000
_cell.length_c   1.000
_cell.angle_alpha   90.00
_cell.angle_beta   90.00
_cell.angle_gamma   90.00
#
_symmetry.space_group_name_H-M   'P 1'
#
loop_
_entity.id
_entity.type
_entity.pdbx_description
1 polymer ?
#
loop_
_entity_poly.entity_id
_entity_poly.type
_entity_poly.pdbx_seq_one_letter_code
_entity_poly.pdbx_strand_id
1 'polypeptide(L)' 'MRTSRLREFLQRYGLVVSFLLLCLALSLLSDRFLTVGNLTNVLRQSTINLIIAIGMTYVILTAGIDLSVGAVLAL' A
#
# COMPACT_ATOMS: atom_id res chain seq x y z
N MET A 1 26.97 16.08 14.15
CA MET A 1 26.79 16.05 12.67
C MET A 1 26.36 14.70 12.08
N ARG A 2 26.46 13.55 12.77
CA ARG A 2 26.09 12.23 12.22
C ARG A 2 24.61 11.84 12.42
N THR A 3 23.98 12.33 13.49
CA THR A 3 22.57 12.10 13.84
C THR A 3 21.57 12.83 12.94
N SER A 4 21.94 13.96 12.34
CA SER A 4 21.07 14.70 11.40
C SER A 4 20.82 13.90 10.12
N ARG A 5 21.83 13.26 9.56
CA ARG A 5 21.68 12.45 8.34
C ARG A 5 20.80 11.21 8.54
N LEU A 6 20.93 10.55 9.70
CA LEU A 6 20.08 9.42 10.08
C LEU A 6 18.62 9.85 10.26
N ARG A 7 18.40 11.02 10.89
CA ARG A 7 17.07 11.60 11.08
C ARG A 7 16.44 12.01 9.75
N GLU A 8 17.18 12.67 8.86
CA GLU A 8 16.73 13.04 7.51
C GLU A 8 16.41 11.80 6.68
N PHE A 9 17.23 10.75 6.76
CA PHE A 9 16.97 9.49 6.08
C PHE A 9 15.69 8.83 6.58
N LEU A 10 15.50 8.75 7.90
CA LEU A 10 14.27 8.21 8.52
C LEU A 10 13.04 9.07 8.20
N GLN A 11 13.17 10.38 8.07
CA GLN A 11 12.05 11.24 7.66
C GLN A 11 11.69 11.02 6.19
N ARG A 12 12.68 10.83 5.32
CA ARG A 12 12.46 10.63 3.88
C ARG A 12 11.96 9.23 3.53
N TYR A 13 12.46 8.21 4.21
CA TYR A 13 12.17 6.80 3.92
C TYR A 13 11.38 6.10 5.04
N GLY A 14 10.87 6.84 6.03
CA GLY A 14 10.22 6.28 7.22
C GLY A 14 9.10 5.31 6.92
N LEU A 15 8.28 5.59 5.89
CA LEU A 15 7.24 4.67 5.44
C LEU A 15 7.81 3.33 4.96
N VAL A 16 8.82 3.36 4.07
CA VAL A 16 9.45 2.16 3.52
C VAL A 16 10.17 1.37 4.61
N VAL A 17 10.91 2.06 5.48
CA VAL A 17 11.60 1.45 6.63
C VAL A 17 10.58 0.77 7.57
N SER A 18 9.49 1.45 7.91
CA SER A 18 8.45 0.90 8.78
C SER A 18 7.73 -0.28 8.15
N PHE A 19 7.44 -0.22 6.85
CA PHE A 19 6.86 -1.32 6.09
C PHE A 19 7.76 -2.56 6.11
N LEU A 20 9.06 -2.39 5.83
CA LEU A 20 10.02 -3.50 5.86
C LEU A 20 10.17 -4.09 7.27
N LEU A 21 10.20 -3.25 8.31
CA LEU A 21 10.21 -3.72 9.69
C LEU A 21 8.96 -4.53 10.05
N LEU A 22 7.78 -4.08 9.62
CA LEU A 22 6.53 -4.82 9.80
C LEU A 22 6.58 -6.17 9.06
N CYS A 23 6.99 -6.19 7.80
CA CYS A 23 7.14 -7.42 7.03
C CYS A 23 8.11 -8.40 7.69
N LEU A 24 9.24 -7.92 8.21
CA LEU A 24 10.20 -8.74 8.94
C LEU A 24 9.57 -9.32 10.21
N ALA A 25 8.91 -8.48 11.02
CA ALA A 25 8.23 -8.93 12.23
C ALA A 25 7.16 -10.00 11.93
N LEU A 26 6.30 -9.77 10.95
CA LEU A 26 5.26 -10.73 10.56
C LEU A 26 5.84 -12.03 10.00
N SER A 27 6.98 -11.97 9.30
CA SER A 27 7.70 -13.15 8.83
C SER A 27 8.25 -14.00 9.97
N LEU A 28 8.71 -13.36 11.06
CA LEU A 28 9.24 -14.05 12.25
C LEU A 28 8.14 -14.56 13.18
N LEU A 29 7.00 -13.86 13.25
CA LEU A 29 5.89 -14.23 14.13
C LEU A 29 4.91 -15.22 13.48
N SER A 30 4.96 -15.42 12.16
CA SER A 30 4.04 -16.29 11.43
C SER A 30 4.72 -17.00 10.26
N ASP A 31 4.77 -18.33 10.34
CA ASP A 31 5.26 -19.19 9.25
C ASP A 31 4.43 -19.07 7.97
N ARG A 32 3.21 -18.53 8.06
CA ARG A 32 2.29 -18.39 6.93
C ARG A 32 2.53 -17.12 6.12
N PHE A 33 3.17 -16.10 6.69
CA PHE A 33 3.23 -14.77 6.09
C PHE A 33 3.90 -14.75 4.72
N LEU A 34 5.06 -15.40 4.56
CA LEU A 34 5.81 -15.47 3.30
C LEU A 34 5.41 -16.64 2.40
N THR A 35 4.35 -17.37 2.73
CA THR A 35 3.88 -18.46 1.86
C THR A 35 3.34 -17.91 0.56
N VAL A 36 3.52 -18.66 -0.54
CA VAL A 36 2.97 -18.29 -1.86
C VAL A 36 1.45 -18.12 -1.78
N GLY A 37 0.75 -18.96 -1.00
CA GLY A 37 -0.68 -18.83 -0.76
C GLY A 37 -1.06 -17.50 -0.10
N ASN A 38 -0.38 -17.11 0.97
CA ASN A 38 -0.65 -15.82 1.61
C ASN A 38 -0.29 -14.63 0.72
N LEU A 39 0.87 -14.66 0.06
CA LEU A 39 1.30 -13.59 -0.83
C LEU A 39 0.35 -13.40 -2.01
N THR A 40 -0.07 -14.50 -2.66
CA THR A 40 -1.04 -14.43 -3.76
C THR A 40 -2.42 -14.00 -3.29
N ASN A 41 -2.84 -14.36 -2.07
CA ASN A 41 -4.09 -13.87 -1.49
C ASN A 41 -4.05 -12.36 -1.24
N VAL A 42 -2.97 -11.83 -0.65
CA VAL A 42 -2.79 -10.39 -0.43
C VAL A 42 -2.78 -9.63 -1.77
N LEU A 43 -2.03 -10.13 -2.75
CA LEU A 43 -1.98 -9.52 -4.08
C LEU A 43 -3.36 -9.53 -4.76
N ARG A 44 -4.08 -10.66 -4.70
CA ARG A 44 -5.43 -10.78 -5.27
C ARG A 44 -6.43 -9.82 -4.62
N GLN A 45 -6.39 -9.68 -3.30
CA GLN A 45 -7.24 -8.72 -2.58
C GLN A 45 -6.90 -7.28 -2.97
N SER A 46 -5.61 -6.98 -3.18
CA SER A 46 -5.15 -5.65 -3.60
C SER A 46 -5.52 -5.30 -5.05
N THR A 47 -5.66 -6.30 -5.93
CA THR A 47 -6.00 -6.11 -7.35
C THR A 47 -7.31 -5.35 -7.55
N ILE A 48 -8.33 -5.62 -6.72
CA ILE A 48 -9.63 -4.94 -6.84
C ILE A 48 -9.44 -3.43 -6.62
N ASN A 49 -8.76 -3.04 -5.55
CA ASN A 49 -8.47 -1.64 -5.25
C ASN A 49 -7.60 -1.00 -6.33
N LEU A 50 -6.64 -1.74 -6.89
CA LEU A 50 -5.76 -1.24 -7.95
C LEU A 50 -6.54 -0.92 -9.24
N ILE A 51 -7.41 -1.84 -9.69
CA ILE A 51 -8.24 -1.65 -10.90
C ILE A 51 -9.14 -0.43 -10.73
N ILE A 52 -9.77 -0.31 -9.58
CA ILE A 52 -10.64 0.81 -9.24
C ILE A 52 -9.85 2.12 -9.21
N ALA A 53 -8.69 2.14 -8.56
CA ALA A 53 -7.83 3.33 -8.51
C ALA A 53 -7.37 3.80 -9.90
N ILE A 54 -7.08 2.87 -10.81
CA ILE A 54 -6.76 3.18 -12.20
C ILE A 54 -7.97 3.84 -12.89
N GLY A 55 -9.17 3.26 -12.74
CA GLY A 55 -10.41 3.85 -13.27
C GLY A 55 -10.68 5.26 -12.73
N MET A 56 -10.53 5.45 -11.41
CA MET A 56 -10.68 6.76 -10.77
C MET A 56 -9.65 7.78 -11.29
N THR A 57 -8.42 7.35 -11.58
CA THR A 57 -7.39 8.24 -12.15
C THR A 57 -7.83 8.80 -13.51
N TYR A 58 -8.39 7.96 -14.38
CA TYR A 58 -8.89 8.40 -15.69
C TYR A 58 -10.08 9.37 -15.59
N VAL A 59 -11.00 9.11 -14.65
CA VAL A 59 -12.15 9.98 -14.37
C VAL A 59 -11.68 11.37 -13.91
N ILE A 60 -10.72 11.43 -12.97
CA ILE A 60 -10.16 12.69 -12.47
C ILE A 60 -9.47 13.48 -13.60
N LEU A 61 -8.70 12.80 -14.46
CA LEU A 61 -7.98 13.44 -15.57
C LEU A 61 -8.92 14.01 -16.65
N THR A 62 -10.13 13.46 -16.79
CA THR A 62 -11.11 13.90 -17.81
C THR A 62 -12.11 14.95 -17.28
N ALA A 63 -11.83 15.57 -16.12
CA ALA A 63 -12.60 16.63 -15.48
C ALA A 63 -14.04 16.26 -15.04
N GLY A 64 -14.39 14.97 -15.06
CA GLY A 64 -15.56 14.46 -14.36
C GLY A 64 -15.20 14.26 -12.89
N ILE A 65 -15.76 15.08 -11.99
CA ILE A 65 -15.78 14.77 -10.55
C ILE A 65 -16.81 13.65 -10.31
N ASP A 66 -16.77 12.58 -11.10
CA ASP A 66 -17.75 11.52 -11.01
C ASP A 66 -17.42 10.64 -9.79
N LEU A 67 -17.96 11.11 -8.67
CA LEU A 67 -17.85 10.51 -7.35
C LEU A 67 -18.69 9.23 -7.22
N SER A 68 -19.41 8.80 -8.27
CA SER A 68 -20.24 7.59 -8.26
C SER A 68 -19.44 6.33 -7.93
N VAL A 69 -18.20 6.20 -8.42
CA VAL A 69 -17.32 5.05 -8.13
C VAL A 69 -16.93 5.04 -6.64
N GLY A 70 -16.70 6.20 -6.04
CA GLY A 70 -16.43 6.33 -4.60
C GLY A 70 -17.64 6.01 -3.73
N ALA A 71 -18.85 6.38 -4.18
CA ALA A 71 -20.09 6.10 -3.46
C ALA A 71 -20.45 4.60 -3.46
N VAL A 72 -20.20 3.88 -4.57
CA VAL A 72 -20.43 2.43 -4.67
C VAL A 72 -19.47 1.62 -3.78
N LEU A 73 -18.24 2.11 -3.58
CA LEU A 73 -17.26 1.47 -2.70
C LEU A 73 -17.57 1.62 -1.20
N ALA A 74 -18.30 2.68 -0.84
CA ALA A 74 -18.65 2.97 0.55
C ALA A 74 -19.93 2.24 1.01
N LEU A 75 -20.69 1.65 0.08
CA LEU A 75 -21.90 0.86 0.34
C LEU A 75 -21.57 -0.62 0.55
#